data_AF-A0A9Y0ZFX2-F1
#
_entry.id   AF-A0A9Y0ZFX2-F1
#
_cell.length_a   1.000
_cell.length_b   1.000
_cell.length_c   1.000
_cell.angle_alpha   90.00
_cell.angle_beta   90.00
_cell.angle_gamma   90.00
#
_symmetry.space_group_name_H-M   'P 1'
#
loop_
_entity.id
_entity.type
_entity.pdbx_description
1 polymer ?
#
loop_
_entity_poly.entity_id
_entity_poly.type
_entity_poly.pdbx_seq_one_letter_code
_entity_poly.pdbx_strand_id
1 'polypeptide(L)' 'MVDIYDSRSFIGGKVGSFVDKRGNHVEMGLHVFFGCYNNLFRLMKKVGADKNLLVKEHTHTFVNRGGSIGELDF' A
#
# COMPACT_ATOMS: atom_id res chain seq x y z
N MET A 1 7.11 -3.18 29.18
CA MET A 1 7.48 -3.90 27.94
C MET A 1 6.17 -4.31 27.27
N VAL A 2 6.10 -4.24 25.94
CA VAL A 2 4.90 -4.67 25.19
C VAL A 2 5.32 -5.86 24.35
N ASP A 3 4.63 -6.97 24.50
CA ASP A 3 4.85 -8.18 23.70
C ASP A 3 3.83 -8.25 22.57
N ILE A 4 4.28 -8.59 21.36
CA ILE A 4 3.45 -8.70 20.16
C ILE A 4 3.68 -10.08 19.57
N TYR A 5 2.59 -10.80 19.30
CA TYR A 5 2.60 -12.15 18.75
C TYR A 5 1.87 -12.18 17.41
N ASP A 6 2.48 -12.80 16.41
CA ASP A 6 1.86 -13.10 15.11
C ASP A 6 1.92 -14.62 14.90
N SER A 7 0.89 -15.20 14.29
CA SER A 7 0.84 -16.64 14.00
C SER A 7 1.69 -17.03 12.79
N ARG A 8 2.04 -16.06 11.94
CA ARG A 8 2.85 -16.27 10.74
C ARG A 8 4.32 -15.94 11.02
N SER A 9 5.20 -16.52 10.20
CA SER A 9 6.65 -16.26 10.23
C SER A 9 7.07 -14.91 9.62
N PHE A 10 6.10 -14.09 9.19
CA PHE A 10 6.32 -12.78 8.60
C PHE A 10 5.28 -11.77 9.10
N ILE A 11 5.67 -10.50 9.17
CA ILE A 11 4.87 -9.43 9.74
C ILE A 11 4.03 -8.76 8.64
N GLY A 12 2.87 -8.22 9.03
CA GLY A 12 2.07 -7.32 8.20
C GLY A 12 0.64 -7.80 7.91
N GLY A 13 0.31 -9.04 8.27
CA GLY A 13 -1.05 -9.57 8.11
C GLY A 13 -1.57 -9.41 6.67
N LYS A 14 -2.66 -8.64 6.49
CA LYS A 14 -3.26 -8.38 5.18
C LYS A 14 -2.41 -7.47 4.27
N VAL A 15 -1.54 -6.64 4.86
CA VAL A 15 -0.62 -5.75 4.14
C VAL A 15 0.81 -6.30 4.05
N GLY A 16 1.00 -7.56 4.42
CA GLY A 16 2.31 -8.20 4.45
C GLY A 16 2.88 -8.46 3.05
N SER A 17 4.20 -8.39 2.95
CA SER A 17 4.98 -8.83 1.81
C SER A 17 6.18 -9.65 2.27
N PHE A 18 6.63 -10.60 1.44
CA PHE A 18 7.77 -11.46 1.73
C PHE A 18 8.53 -11.81 0.45
N VAL A 19 9.79 -12.26 0.61
CA VAL A 19 10.61 -12.72 -0.51
C VAL A 19 10.52 -14.23 -0.61
N ASP A 20 10.14 -14.75 -1.78
CA ASP A 20 10.08 -16.18 -2.03
C ASP A 20 11.48 -16.82 -2.21
N LYS A 21 11.54 -18.16 -2.34
CA LYS A 21 12.80 -18.89 -2.53
C LYS A 21 13.55 -18.53 -3.82
N ARG A 22 12.90 -17.85 -4.76
CA ARG A 22 13.45 -17.42 -6.05
C ARG A 22 13.87 -15.95 -6.03
N GLY A 23 13.72 -15.26 -4.90
CA GLY A 23 14.05 -13.84 -4.77
C GLY A 23 12.95 -12.89 -5.24
N ASN A 24 11.73 -13.38 -5.51
CA ASN A 24 10.62 -12.50 -5.90
C ASN A 24 9.95 -11.90 -4.66
N HIS A 25 9.60 -10.62 -4.75
CA HIS A 25 8.73 -9.98 -3.77
C HIS A 25 7.28 -10.37 -4.02
N VAL A 26 6.65 -11.02 -3.04
CA VAL A 26 5.25 -11.43 -3.07
C VAL A 26 4.46 -10.57 -2.09
N GLU A 27 3.40 -9.93 -2.59
CA GLU A 27 2.49 -9.10 -1.80
C GLU A 27 1.16 -9.82 -1.60
N MET A 28 0.56 -9.67 -0.41
CA MET A 28 -0.76 -10.26 -0.12
C MET A 28 -1.92 -9.51 -0.78
N GLY A 29 -1.68 -8.27 -1.21
CA GLY A 29 -2.64 -7.47 -1.96
C GLY A 29 -1.97 -6.22 -2.50
N LEU A 30 -2.56 -5.64 -3.54
CA LEU A 30 -2.18 -4.31 -4.00
C LEU A 30 -2.81 -3.28 -3.05
N HIS A 31 -1.98 -2.39 -2.49
CA HIS A 31 -2.43 -1.39 -1.53
C HIS A 31 -2.22 0.03 -2.09
N VAL A 32 -3.25 0.85 -1.98
CA VAL A 32 -3.21 2.28 -2.31
C VAL A 32 -3.59 3.07 -1.07
N PHE A 33 -2.83 4.12 -0.76
CA PHE A 33 -3.11 5.03 0.36
C PHE A 33 -3.78 6.29 -0.17
N PHE A 34 -4.87 6.70 0.47
CA PHE A 34 -5.58 7.94 0.14
C PHE A 34 -5.16 9.07 1.07
N GLY A 35 -5.15 10.30 0.55
CA GLY A 35 -4.71 11.50 1.29
C GLY A 35 -5.47 11.75 2.59
N CYS A 36 -6.69 11.24 2.73
CA CYS A 36 -7.51 11.39 3.94
C CYS A 36 -7.05 10.53 5.14
N TYR A 37 -6.02 9.69 5.00
CA TYR A 37 -5.55 8.79 6.06
C TYR A 37 -4.61 9.46 7.07
N ASN A 38 -5.10 10.50 7.75
CA ASN A 38 -4.32 11.36 8.64
C ASN A 38 -3.52 10.61 9.71
N ASN A 39 -4.12 9.60 10.37
CA ASN A 39 -3.44 8.82 11.41
C ASN A 39 -2.29 7.98 10.85
N LEU A 40 -2.47 7.44 9.65
CA LEU A 40 -1.45 6.64 8.98
C LEU A 40 -0.25 7.52 8.61
N PHE A 41 -0.48 8.66 7.96
CA PHE A 41 0.61 9.56 7.59
C PHE A 41 1.33 10.14 8.81
N ARG A 42 0.61 10.42 9.91
CA ARG A 42 1.24 10.83 11.18
C ARG A 42 2.14 9.73 11.74
N LEU A 43 1.71 8.47 11.68
CA LEU A 43 2.52 7.33 12.11
C LEU A 43 3.74 7.13 11.20
N MET A 44 3.56 7.16 9.88
CA MET A 44 4.64 7.03 8.90
C MET A 44 5.70 8.11 9.10
N LYS A 45 5.30 9.36 9.29
CA LYS A 45 6.24 10.47 9.58
C LYS A 45 6.99 10.25 10.90
N LYS A 46 6.31 9.75 11.93
CA LYS A 46 6.94 9.44 13.24
C LYS A 46 8.02 8.37 13.14
N VAL A 47 7.88 7.40 12.23
CA VAL A 47 8.87 6.34 12.01
C VAL A 47 9.80 6.61 10.82
N GLY A 48 9.70 7.79 10.17
CA GLY A 48 10.52 8.17 9.02
C GLY A 48 10.25 7.38 7.73
N ALA A 49 9.06 6.80 7.60
CA ALA A 49 8.63 6.01 6.44
C ALA A 49 7.87 6.83 5.38
N ASP A 50 7.56 8.09 5.66
CA ASP A 50 6.86 9.00 4.75
C ASP A 50 7.60 9.20 3.41
N LYS A 51 8.93 9.16 3.43
CA LYS A 51 9.77 9.21 2.22
C LYS A 51 9.62 8.01 1.27
N ASN A 52 8.99 6.91 1.71
CA ASN A 52 8.80 5.72 0.89
C ASN A 52 7.49 5.76 0.10
N LEU A 53 6.66 6.80 0.28
CA LEU A 53 5.41 6.95 -0.43
C LEU A 53 5.64 7.52 -1.82
N LEU A 54 5.08 6.84 -2.82
CA LEU A 54 5.08 7.31 -4.20
C LEU A 54 3.75 8.02 -4.48
N VAL A 55 3.82 9.34 -4.61
CA VAL A 55 2.65 10.14 -4.99
C VAL A 55 2.34 9.90 -6.46
N LYS A 56 1.06 9.71 -6.76
CA LYS A 56 0.53 9.63 -8.12
C LYS A 56 -0.25 10.90 -8.43
N GLU A 57 -0.37 11.20 -9.73
CA GLU A 57 -1.25 12.26 -10.21
C GLU A 57 -2.67 12.08 -9.66
N HIS A 58 -3.35 13.20 -9.40
CA HIS A 58 -4.69 13.21 -8.81
C HIS A 58 -5.78 12.90 -9.83
N THR A 59 -5.61 11.81 -10.56
CA THR A 59 -6.42 11.42 -11.71
C THR A 59 -7.02 10.05 -11.48
N HIS A 60 -8.30 9.89 -11.78
CA HIS A 60 -8.98 8.60 -11.74
C HIS A 60 -9.20 8.07 -13.15
N THR A 61 -8.59 6.93 -13.45
CA THR A 61 -8.76 6.23 -14.73
C THR A 61 -9.82 5.15 -14.62
N PHE A 62 -10.75 5.12 -15.58
CA PHE A 62 -11.83 4.14 -15.66
C PHE A 62 -11.74 3.34 -16.96
N VAL A 63 -11.89 2.02 -16.87
CA VAL A 63 -12.02 1.16 -18.04
C VAL A 63 -13.51 0.88 -18.26
N ASN A 64 -14.05 1.44 -19.33
CA ASN A 64 -15.44 1.27 -19.72
C ASN A 64 -15.65 -0.02 -20.52
N ARG A 65 -16.92 -0.38 -20.71
CA ARG A 65 -17.30 -1.54 -21.53
C ARG A 65 -16.72 -1.41 -22.94
N GLY A 66 -16.05 -2.47 -23.40
CA GLY A 66 -15.33 -2.46 -24.69
C GLY A 66 -13.87 -2.01 -24.59
N GLY A 67 -13.35 -1.78 -23.38
CA GLY A 67 -11.94 -1.48 -23.15
C GLY A 67 -11.56 -0.01 -23.37
N SER A 68 -12.55 0.89 -23.54
CA SER A 68 -12.28 2.32 -23.65
C SER A 68 -11.85 2.90 -22.30
N ILE A 69 -10.76 3.67 -22.32
CA ILE A 69 -10.19 4.31 -21.14
C ILE A 69 -10.76 5.72 -21.03
N GLY A 70 -11.37 6.06 -19.90
CA GLY A 70 -11.77 7.42 -19.53
C GLY A 70 -10.95 7.91 -18.35
N GLU A 71 -10.82 9.23 -18.23
CA GLU A 71 -10.08 9.87 -17.14
C GLU A 71 -10.94 10.97 -16.51
N LEU A 72 -10.89 11.06 -15.19
CA LEU A 72 -11.50 12.13 -14.41
C LEU A 72 -10.40 12.78 -13.56
N ASP A 73 -10.20 14.08 -13.79
CA ASP A 73 -9.30 14.93 -13.02
C ASP A 73 -10.12 15.70 -11.97
N PHE A 74 -9.60 15.82 -10.74
CA PHE A 74 -10.28 16.40 -9.57
C PHE A 74 -9.52 17.58 -9.00
#